data_AF-A0A8T5IP63-F1
#
_entry.id   AF-A0A8T5IP63-F1
#
_cell.length_a   1.000
_cell.length_b   1.000
_cell.length_c   1.000
_cell.angle_alpha   90.00
_cell.angle_beta   90.00
_cell.angle_gamma   90.00
#
_symmetry.space_group_name_H-M   'P 1'
#
loop_
_entity.id
_entity.type
_entity.pdbx_description
1 polymer ?
#
loop_
_entity_poly.entity_id
_entity_poly.type
_entity_poly.pdbx_seq_one_letter_code
_entity_poly.pdbx_strand_id
1 'polypeptide(L)'
;MPTIFPFLQRMMAFFLIWISIFLIYNEKESKTKAILIFIMAGFLGLAALNLPIKQPMLPLLTGLFGTSTIIHSIKSRTIIPEQKIEKLNLKKSELIKPTLATIIVSPICSFFPGLGSSQAAIIGSEVTGKLNREQFLILLGSVNTIIMSVSFVTLFLFQKSRTGAAFAISQITGLSSGNLITILITILLSAIIAIPISLSISKFIAKRIHKISYTKISILILIFLVSIITYFTDALGLIILVTATLLGLTAIEFQTRRSFLMGAILIPTIIFYLPI
;
A
#
# COMPACT_ATOMS: atom_id res chain seq x y z
N MET A 1 24.03 -9.39 13.22
CA MET A 1 23.01 -10.22 12.54
C MET A 1 23.33 -10.49 11.06
N PRO A 2 24.46 -11.12 10.71
CA PRO A 2 24.77 -11.47 9.30
C PRO A 2 24.19 -12.82 8.83
N THR A 3 23.68 -13.67 9.73
CA THR A 3 23.16 -15.02 9.38
C THR A 3 21.66 -15.07 9.09
N ILE A 4 20.87 -14.16 9.67
CA ILE A 4 19.39 -14.17 9.55
C ILE A 4 18.92 -13.64 8.19
N PHE A 5 19.59 -12.62 7.64
CA PHE A 5 19.19 -12.02 6.36
C PHE A 5 19.37 -12.97 5.16
N PRO A 6 20.49 -13.71 5.01
CA PRO A 6 20.64 -14.71 3.95
C PRO A 6 19.59 -15.84 4.06
N PHE A 7 19.28 -16.27 5.28
CA PHE A 7 18.22 -17.25 5.52
C PHE A 7 16.83 -16.73 5.11
N LEU A 8 16.47 -15.52 5.56
CA LEU A 8 15.23 -14.85 5.16
C LEU A 8 15.14 -14.67 3.64
N GLN A 9 16.26 -14.34 2.98
CA GLN A 9 16.31 -14.18 1.54
C GLN A 9 16.06 -15.52 0.82
N ARG A 10 16.68 -16.62 1.28
CA ARG A 10 16.47 -17.96 0.71
C ARG A 10 15.05 -18.48 0.93
N MET A 11 14.44 -18.14 2.07
CA MET A 11 13.06 -18.54 2.38
C MET A 11 12.00 -17.57 1.86
N MET A 12 12.39 -16.45 1.26
CA MET A 12 11.50 -15.34 0.91
C MET A 12 10.34 -15.80 0.02
N ALA A 13 10.64 -16.55 -1.04
CA ALA A 13 9.62 -17.05 -1.96
C ALA A 13 8.59 -17.93 -1.23
N PHE A 14 9.03 -18.84 -0.36
CA PHE A 14 8.15 -19.72 0.41
C PHE A 14 7.23 -18.94 1.35
N PHE A 15 7.76 -17.92 2.04
CA PHE A 15 6.93 -17.05 2.89
C PHE A 15 5.89 -16.29 2.08
N LEU A 16 6.26 -15.70 0.94
CA LEU A 16 5.33 -14.96 0.09
C LEU A 16 4.25 -15.87 -0.52
N ILE A 17 4.60 -17.09 -0.90
CA ILE A 17 3.64 -18.12 -1.33
C ILE A 17 2.68 -18.43 -0.19
N TRP A 18 3.20 -18.72 1.01
CA TRP A 18 2.37 -19.04 2.18
C TRP A 18 1.40 -17.90 2.52
N ILE A 19 1.88 -16.64 2.52
CA ILE A 19 1.03 -15.47 2.77
C ILE A 19 -0.02 -15.30 1.67
N SER A 20 0.34 -15.52 0.41
CA SER A 20 -0.61 -15.44 -0.71
C SER A 20 -1.72 -16.49 -0.57
N ILE A 21 -1.35 -17.74 -0.25
CA ILE A 21 -2.31 -18.82 0.03
C ILE A 21 -3.18 -18.47 1.23
N PHE A 22 -2.59 -17.98 2.32
CA PHE A 22 -3.31 -17.57 3.52
C PHE A 22 -4.34 -16.47 3.23
N LEU A 23 -3.97 -15.44 2.45
CA LEU A 23 -4.88 -14.36 2.08
C LEU A 23 -6.04 -14.86 1.21
N ILE A 24 -5.76 -15.72 0.22
CA ILE A 24 -6.78 -16.31 -0.66
C ILE A 24 -7.70 -17.24 0.12
N TYR A 25 -7.15 -18.06 1.01
CA TYR A 25 -7.92 -19.01 1.82
C TYR A 25 -8.93 -18.31 2.73
N ASN A 26 -8.54 -17.16 3.29
CA ASN A 26 -9.38 -16.33 4.16
C ASN A 26 -10.29 -15.34 3.40
N GLU A 27 -10.38 -15.46 2.06
CA GLU A 27 -11.36 -14.69 1.31
C GLU A 27 -12.77 -15.25 1.52
N LYS A 28 -13.69 -14.35 1.88
CA LYS A 28 -15.07 -14.69 2.26
C LYS A 28 -16.03 -14.68 1.09
N GLU A 29 -15.84 -13.77 0.13
CA GLU A 29 -16.75 -13.57 -0.99
C GLU A 29 -16.62 -14.71 -2.03
N SER A 30 -15.46 -14.81 -2.67
CA SER A 30 -15.25 -15.84 -3.68
C SER A 30 -13.75 -16.11 -3.86
N LYS A 31 -13.33 -17.32 -3.44
CA LYS A 31 -11.95 -17.77 -3.59
C LYS A 31 -11.53 -17.89 -5.05
N THR A 32 -12.45 -18.33 -5.93
CA THR A 32 -12.17 -18.45 -7.37
C THR A 32 -11.93 -17.10 -8.02
N LYS A 33 -12.77 -16.10 -7.73
CA LYS A 33 -12.55 -14.72 -8.21
C LYS A 33 -11.26 -14.13 -7.63
N ALA A 34 -10.95 -14.38 -6.35
CA ALA A 34 -9.72 -13.92 -5.74
C ALA A 34 -8.47 -14.53 -6.40
N ILE A 35 -8.47 -15.83 -6.66
CA ILE A 35 -7.39 -16.53 -7.39
C ILE A 35 -7.23 -15.94 -8.80
N LEU A 36 -8.34 -15.76 -9.52
CA LEU A 36 -8.32 -15.20 -10.86
C LEU A 36 -7.72 -13.79 -10.88
N ILE A 37 -8.19 -12.89 -10.01
CA ILE A 37 -7.67 -11.53 -9.90
C ILE A 37 -6.19 -11.53 -9.49
N PHE A 38 -5.79 -12.38 -8.53
CA PHE A 38 -4.42 -12.49 -8.08
C PHE A 38 -3.46 -12.93 -9.19
N ILE A 39 -3.85 -13.96 -9.95
CA ILE A 39 -3.06 -14.48 -11.07
C ILE A 39 -3.01 -13.47 -12.22
N MET A 40 -4.14 -12.88 -12.62
CA MET A 40 -4.18 -11.86 -13.66
C MET A 40 -3.32 -10.65 -13.30
N ALA A 41 -3.38 -10.20 -12.05
CA ALA A 41 -2.52 -9.13 -11.55
C ALA A 41 -1.06 -9.54 -11.62
N GLY A 42 -0.71 -10.77 -11.23
CA GLY A 42 0.64 -11.31 -11.34
C GLY A 42 1.20 -11.31 -12.76
N PHE A 43 0.42 -11.79 -13.74
CA PHE A 43 0.81 -11.74 -15.14
C PHE A 43 1.02 -10.32 -15.63
N LEU A 44 0.11 -9.40 -15.27
CA LEU A 44 0.25 -7.99 -15.63
C LEU A 44 1.50 -7.36 -15.00
N GLY A 45 1.79 -7.70 -13.74
CA GLY A 45 3.00 -7.27 -13.05
C GLY A 45 4.28 -7.79 -13.70
N LEU A 46 4.31 -9.08 -14.06
CA LEU A 46 5.41 -9.68 -14.81
C LEU A 46 5.60 -9.00 -16.17
N ALA A 47 4.52 -8.77 -16.91
CA ALA A 47 4.58 -8.07 -18.19
C ALA A 47 5.14 -6.65 -18.03
N ALA A 48 4.58 -5.87 -17.09
CA ALA A 48 5.01 -4.50 -16.85
C ALA A 48 6.49 -4.40 -16.44
N LEU A 49 7.00 -5.34 -15.65
CA LEU A 49 8.39 -5.35 -15.17
C LEU A 49 9.40 -5.83 -16.22
N ASN A 50 8.98 -6.64 -17.21
CA ASN A 50 9.87 -7.19 -18.24
C ASN A 50 9.79 -6.43 -19.58
N LEU A 51 8.81 -5.57 -19.76
CA LEU A 51 8.72 -4.68 -20.92
C LEU A 51 9.64 -3.45 -20.74
N PRO A 52 10.14 -2.86 -21.84
CA PRO A 52 11.01 -1.68 -21.81
C PRO A 52 10.22 -0.40 -21.50
N ILE A 53 9.64 -0.32 -20.30
CA ILE A 53 8.81 0.79 -19.84
C ILE A 53 9.60 1.60 -18.82
N LYS A 54 9.72 2.92 -19.02
CA LYS A 54 10.24 3.80 -17.96
C LYS A 54 9.29 3.80 -16.76
N GLN A 55 9.85 3.55 -15.56
CA GLN A 55 9.13 3.55 -14.29
C GLN A 55 7.84 2.67 -14.29
N PRO A 56 7.92 1.36 -14.58
CA PRO A 56 6.75 0.52 -14.84
C PRO A 56 5.76 0.40 -13.66
N MET A 57 6.26 0.58 -12.44
CA MET A 57 5.43 0.57 -11.22
C MET A 57 4.46 1.74 -11.15
N LEU A 58 4.80 2.90 -11.72
CA LEU A 58 3.97 4.09 -11.69
C LEU A 58 2.62 3.86 -12.41
N PRO A 59 2.55 3.48 -13.71
CA PRO A 59 1.30 3.22 -14.40
C PRO A 59 0.59 1.96 -13.87
N LEU A 60 1.34 0.92 -13.49
CA LEU A 60 0.77 -0.32 -12.98
C LEU A 60 -0.02 -0.10 -11.68
N LEU A 61 0.61 0.48 -10.66
CA LEU A 61 -0.04 0.68 -9.35
C LEU A 61 -1.09 1.79 -9.41
N THR A 62 -0.86 2.83 -10.22
CA THR A 62 -1.84 3.89 -10.46
C THR A 62 -3.06 3.35 -11.21
N GLY A 63 -2.89 2.43 -12.15
CA GLY A 63 -3.95 1.70 -12.82
C GLY A 63 -4.78 0.85 -11.86
N LEU A 64 -4.11 -0.12 -11.22
CA LEU A 64 -4.75 -1.12 -10.36
C LEU A 64 -5.56 -0.49 -9.21
N PHE A 65 -5.03 0.56 -8.57
CA PHE A 65 -5.61 1.12 -7.35
C PHE A 65 -6.16 2.54 -7.50
N GLY A 66 -5.44 3.44 -8.16
CA GLY A 66 -5.79 4.87 -8.20
C GLY A 66 -6.92 5.17 -9.18
N THR A 67 -6.61 5.06 -10.46
CA THR A 67 -7.52 5.38 -11.57
C THR A 67 -8.76 4.49 -11.58
N SER A 68 -8.64 3.20 -11.28
CA SER A 68 -9.79 2.29 -11.12
C SER A 68 -10.79 2.82 -10.09
N THR A 69 -10.30 3.24 -8.92
CA THR A 69 -11.13 3.83 -7.86
C THR A 69 -11.75 5.15 -8.30
N ILE A 70 -10.96 6.03 -8.92
CA ILE A 70 -11.40 7.35 -9.38
C ILE A 70 -12.50 7.21 -10.44
N ILE A 71 -12.32 6.33 -11.42
CA ILE A 71 -13.31 6.07 -12.47
C ILE A 71 -14.58 5.47 -11.87
N HIS A 72 -14.44 4.50 -10.96
CA HIS A 72 -15.59 3.96 -10.24
C HIS A 72 -16.35 5.02 -9.46
N SER A 73 -15.66 5.95 -8.79
CA SER A 73 -16.24 7.08 -8.08
C SER A 73 -16.97 8.07 -9.01
N ILE A 74 -16.40 8.35 -10.19
CA ILE A 74 -17.04 9.20 -11.22
C ILE A 74 -18.34 8.53 -11.71
N LYS A 75 -18.27 7.23 -12.07
CA LYS A 75 -19.41 6.42 -12.53
C LYS A 75 -20.53 6.39 -11.48
N SER A 76 -20.14 6.23 -10.21
CA SER A 76 -21.08 6.15 -9.08
C SER A 76 -21.64 7.50 -8.63
N ARG A 77 -21.20 8.62 -9.23
CA ARG A 77 -21.58 10.00 -8.84
C ARG A 77 -21.55 10.21 -7.32
N THR A 78 -20.48 9.76 -6.67
CA THR A 78 -20.37 9.76 -5.21
C THR A 78 -20.61 11.15 -4.62
N ILE A 79 -21.52 11.24 -3.65
CA ILE A 79 -21.82 12.48 -2.92
C ILE A 79 -21.20 12.36 -1.52
N ILE A 80 -20.38 13.34 -1.14
CA ILE A 80 -19.78 13.37 0.21
C ILE A 80 -20.74 14.09 1.16
N PRO A 81 -21.19 13.43 2.24
CA PRO A 81 -22.09 14.05 3.21
C PRO A 81 -21.37 15.13 4.02
N GLU A 82 -22.15 16.03 4.62
CA GLU A 82 -21.62 17.04 5.54
C GLU A 82 -20.89 16.39 6.72
N GLN A 83 -19.67 16.84 7.00
CA GLN A 83 -18.82 16.27 8.04
C GLN A 83 -19.03 16.98 9.37
N LYS A 84 -19.32 16.22 10.43
CA LYS A 84 -19.39 16.73 11.81
C LYS A 84 -18.04 16.56 12.49
N ILE A 85 -17.45 17.66 12.96
CA ILE A 85 -16.18 17.62 13.71
C ILE A 85 -16.52 17.51 15.18
N GLU A 86 -16.51 16.27 15.65
CA GLU A 86 -16.72 15.95 17.05
C GLU A 86 -15.39 15.55 17.71
N LYS A 87 -15.33 15.66 19.04
CA LYS A 87 -14.20 15.10 19.78
C LYS A 87 -14.26 13.58 19.66
N LEU A 88 -13.14 12.99 19.29
CA LEU A 88 -13.00 11.55 19.21
C LEU A 88 -13.16 10.95 20.62
N ASN A 89 -14.26 10.22 20.84
CA ASN A 89 -14.51 9.52 22.08
C ASN A 89 -14.10 8.05 21.92
N LEU A 90 -12.82 7.76 22.22
CA LEU A 90 -12.29 6.40 22.19
C LEU A 90 -11.97 5.94 23.61
N LYS A 91 -12.44 4.74 23.96
CA LYS A 91 -12.06 4.12 25.23
C LYS A 91 -10.63 3.60 25.12
N LYS A 92 -9.84 3.72 26.18
CA LYS A 92 -8.45 3.19 26.20
C LYS A 92 -8.39 1.69 25.87
N SER A 93 -9.42 0.93 26.25
CA SER A 93 -9.55 -0.50 25.92
C SER A 93 -9.65 -0.76 24.41
N GLU A 94 -10.19 0.17 23.64
CA GLU A 94 -10.30 0.05 22.18
C GLU A 94 -8.95 0.19 21.49
N LEU A 95 -7.93 0.72 22.17
CA LEU A 95 -6.56 0.81 21.64
C LEU A 95 -5.80 -0.50 21.76
N ILE A 96 -6.21 -1.42 22.64
CA ILE A 96 -5.43 -2.63 22.96
C ILE A 96 -5.31 -3.55 21.75
N LYS A 97 -6.45 -3.94 21.14
CA LYS A 97 -6.46 -4.83 19.96
C LYS A 97 -5.64 -4.30 18.79
N PRO A 98 -5.86 -3.07 18.28
CA PRO A 98 -5.08 -2.56 17.16
C PRO A 98 -3.60 -2.41 17.51
N THR A 99 -3.26 -2.07 18.75
CA THR A 99 -1.85 -1.99 19.18
C THR A 99 -1.18 -3.37 19.16
N LEU A 100 -1.84 -4.40 19.71
CA LEU A 100 -1.33 -5.77 19.66
C LEU A 100 -1.16 -6.28 18.22
N ALA A 101 -2.17 -6.06 17.36
CA ALA A 101 -2.10 -6.41 15.94
C ALA A 101 -0.91 -5.72 15.26
N THR A 102 -0.70 -4.44 15.58
CA THR A 102 0.38 -3.63 15.02
C THR A 102 1.75 -4.17 15.43
N ILE A 103 1.94 -4.49 16.71
CA ILE A 103 3.21 -5.02 17.24
C ILE A 103 3.57 -6.35 16.57
N ILE A 104 2.58 -7.23 16.37
CA ILE A 104 2.80 -8.56 15.80
C ILE A 104 3.05 -8.47 14.28
N VAL A 105 2.23 -7.71 13.55
CA VAL A 105 2.18 -7.80 12.09
C VAL A 105 3.09 -6.80 11.39
N SER A 106 3.34 -5.63 11.97
CA SER A 106 4.14 -4.59 11.31
C SER A 106 5.59 -5.02 11.08
N PRO A 107 6.32 -5.66 12.02
CA PRO A 107 7.68 -6.10 11.78
C PRO A 107 7.75 -7.06 10.59
N ILE A 108 6.86 -8.06 10.56
CA ILE A 108 6.75 -9.02 9.45
C ILE A 108 6.56 -8.26 8.14
N CYS A 109 5.48 -7.48 8.01
CA CYS A 109 5.16 -6.81 6.76
C CYS A 109 6.17 -5.72 6.35
N SER A 110 6.95 -5.18 7.30
CA SER A 110 8.00 -4.22 6.98
C SER A 110 9.23 -4.86 6.32
N PHE A 111 9.49 -6.14 6.61
CA PHE A 111 10.63 -6.86 6.04
C PHE A 111 10.30 -7.55 4.71
N PHE A 112 9.07 -8.04 4.55
CA PHE A 112 8.66 -8.79 3.36
C PHE A 112 8.28 -7.85 2.20
N PRO A 113 8.91 -7.99 1.02
CA PRO A 113 8.57 -7.21 -0.17
C PRO A 113 7.14 -7.53 -0.64
N GLY A 114 6.44 -6.53 -1.15
CA GLY A 114 5.06 -6.66 -1.64
C GLY A 114 3.98 -6.71 -0.54
N LEU A 115 4.35 -6.75 0.74
CA LEU A 115 3.39 -6.63 1.84
C LEU A 115 3.27 -5.18 2.30
N GLY A 116 2.14 -4.56 1.96
CA GLY A 116 1.81 -3.20 2.40
C GLY A 116 0.94 -3.16 3.66
N SER A 117 0.61 -1.94 4.08
CA SER A 117 -0.26 -1.66 5.22
C SER A 117 -1.65 -2.30 5.10
N SER A 118 -2.19 -2.43 3.89
CA SER A 118 -3.46 -3.14 3.66
C SER A 118 -3.40 -4.63 4.00
N GLN A 119 -2.31 -5.33 3.66
CA GLN A 119 -2.18 -6.75 3.96
C GLN A 119 -1.93 -6.95 5.44
N ALA A 120 -1.08 -6.12 6.03
CA ALA A 120 -0.84 -6.09 7.45
C ALA A 120 -2.13 -5.83 8.26
N ALA A 121 -3.00 -4.93 7.80
CA ALA A 121 -4.29 -4.68 8.45
C ALA A 121 -5.23 -5.90 8.36
N ILE A 122 -5.26 -6.61 7.22
CA ILE A 122 -6.06 -7.83 7.06
C ILE A 122 -5.54 -8.94 7.98
N ILE A 123 -4.23 -9.21 7.95
CA ILE A 123 -3.59 -10.22 8.80
C ILE A 123 -3.79 -9.88 10.28
N GLY A 124 -3.59 -8.62 10.66
CA GLY A 124 -3.77 -8.15 12.04
C GLY A 124 -5.20 -8.27 12.54
N SER A 125 -6.18 -8.02 11.67
CA SER A 125 -7.61 -8.20 11.99
C SER A 125 -7.98 -9.67 12.14
N GLU A 126 -7.33 -10.57 11.40
CA GLU A 126 -7.56 -12.01 11.54
C GLU A 126 -6.94 -12.56 12.83
N VAL A 127 -5.73 -12.10 13.19
CA VAL A 127 -5.00 -12.53 14.39
C VAL A 127 -5.65 -12.00 15.68
N THR A 128 -6.13 -10.76 15.70
CA THR A 128 -6.70 -10.11 16.90
C THR A 128 -8.22 -10.17 16.99
N GLY A 129 -8.86 -10.79 16.00
CA GLY A 129 -10.30 -10.89 15.85
C GLY A 129 -10.95 -9.60 15.31
N LYS A 130 -12.28 -9.63 15.14
CA LYS A 130 -13.05 -8.54 14.53
C LYS A 130 -12.74 -7.19 15.19
N LEU A 131 -12.25 -6.25 14.39
CA LEU A 131 -12.03 -4.86 14.74
C LEU A 131 -13.22 -4.02 14.29
N ASN A 132 -13.60 -3.03 15.10
CA ASN A 132 -14.55 -2.01 14.65
C ASN A 132 -13.86 -1.03 13.67
N ARG A 133 -14.63 -0.10 13.11
CA ARG A 133 -14.14 0.84 12.10
C ARG A 133 -12.98 1.69 12.63
N GLU A 134 -13.12 2.20 13.84
CA GLU A 134 -12.13 3.05 14.49
C GLU A 134 -10.83 2.28 14.76
N GLN A 135 -10.94 1.08 15.32
CA GLN A 135 -9.82 0.17 15.56
C GLN A 135 -9.10 -0.20 14.27
N PHE A 136 -9.85 -0.48 13.20
CA PHE A 136 -9.26 -0.78 11.90
C PHE A 136 -8.48 0.42 11.33
N LEU A 137 -9.01 1.64 11.49
CA LEU A 137 -8.30 2.86 11.08
C LEU A 137 -7.04 3.11 11.92
N ILE A 138 -7.08 2.84 13.23
CA ILE A 138 -5.91 2.92 14.11
C ILE A 138 -4.86 1.91 13.69
N LEU A 139 -5.25 0.65 13.45
CA LEU A 139 -4.37 -0.40 12.96
C LEU A 139 -3.72 0.00 11.63
N LEU A 140 -4.52 0.42 10.65
CA LEU A 140 -4.01 0.79 9.32
C LEU A 140 -3.02 1.96 9.39
N GLY A 141 -3.34 3.01 10.17
CA GLY A 141 -2.48 4.19 10.34
C GLY A 141 -1.17 3.89 11.09
N SER A 142 -1.24 3.11 12.18
CA SER A 142 -0.07 2.73 12.96
C SER A 142 0.85 1.78 12.18
N VAL A 143 0.31 0.76 11.52
CA VAL A 143 1.04 -0.13 10.60
C VAL A 143 1.73 0.66 9.50
N ASN A 144 1.02 1.59 8.84
CA ASN A 144 1.60 2.39 7.76
C ASN A 144 2.78 3.24 8.26
N THR A 145 2.66 3.82 9.45
CA THR A 145 3.72 4.61 10.09
C THR A 145 4.93 3.75 10.43
N ILE A 146 4.72 2.57 11.00
CA ILE A 146 5.80 1.64 11.34
C ILE A 146 6.48 1.12 10.07
N ILE A 147 5.72 0.68 9.06
CA ILE A 147 6.29 0.21 7.78
C ILE A 147 7.15 1.30 7.15
N MET A 148 6.69 2.56 7.14
CA MET A 148 7.48 3.67 6.60
C MET A 148 8.77 3.91 7.41
N SER A 149 8.67 3.92 8.73
CA SER A 149 9.81 4.14 9.64
C SER A 149 10.85 3.01 9.52
N VAL A 150 10.38 1.76 9.57
CA VAL A 150 11.21 0.57 9.44
C VAL A 150 11.79 0.45 8.03
N SER A 151 11.11 0.95 6.99
CA SER A 151 11.65 0.98 5.63
C SER A 151 12.92 1.83 5.52
N PHE A 152 12.96 2.98 6.19
CA PHE A 152 14.17 3.79 6.25
C PHE A 152 15.25 3.11 7.11
N VAL A 153 14.91 2.56 8.27
CA VAL A 153 15.89 1.80 9.08
C VAL A 153 16.48 0.63 8.28
N THR A 154 15.64 -0.11 7.57
CA THR A 154 16.03 -1.24 6.71
C THR A 154 16.93 -0.78 5.57
N LEU A 155 16.63 0.36 4.96
CA LEU A 155 17.43 0.93 3.90
C LEU A 155 18.88 1.18 4.35
N PHE A 156 19.09 1.77 5.53
CA PHE A 156 20.44 2.11 5.99
C PHE A 156 21.20 0.94 6.61
N LEU A 157 20.50 -0.08 7.13
CA LEU A 157 21.13 -1.29 7.66
C LEU A 157 21.43 -2.34 6.60
N PHE A 158 20.53 -2.52 5.63
CA PHE A 158 20.59 -3.62 4.66
C PHE A 158 20.76 -3.15 3.21
N GLN A 159 20.80 -1.84 2.95
CA GLN A 159 20.91 -1.27 1.59
C GLN A 159 19.81 -1.76 0.64
N LYS A 160 18.63 -2.05 1.21
CA LYS A 160 17.45 -2.50 0.48
C LYS A 160 16.27 -1.61 0.81
N SER A 161 15.68 -1.01 -0.21
CA SER A 161 14.46 -0.24 -0.05
C SER A 161 13.22 -1.14 -0.01
N ARG A 162 12.25 -0.72 0.81
CA ARG A 162 10.93 -1.36 0.94
C ARG A 162 9.77 -0.45 0.55
N THR A 163 10.03 0.85 0.35
CA THR A 163 9.02 1.83 -0.08
C THR A 163 9.59 2.76 -1.15
N GLY A 164 8.71 3.38 -1.96
CA GLY A 164 9.13 4.34 -2.97
C GLY A 164 9.92 5.53 -2.40
N ALA A 165 9.50 6.05 -1.24
CA ALA A 165 10.20 7.15 -0.57
C ALA A 165 11.62 6.76 -0.12
N ALA A 166 11.78 5.59 0.50
CA ALA A 166 13.09 5.07 0.88
C ALA A 166 13.96 4.81 -0.37
N PHE A 167 13.38 4.33 -1.46
CA PHE A 167 14.10 4.09 -2.71
C PHE A 167 14.60 5.42 -3.31
N ALA A 168 13.77 6.46 -3.33
CA ALA A 168 14.18 7.77 -3.82
C ALA A 168 15.37 8.34 -3.02
N ILE A 169 15.34 8.25 -1.68
CA ILE A 169 16.46 8.71 -0.84
C ILE A 169 17.75 7.91 -1.11
N SER A 170 17.64 6.60 -1.39
CA SER A 170 18.80 5.77 -1.71
C SER A 170 19.47 6.13 -3.03
N GLN A 171 18.77 6.83 -3.93
CA GLN A 171 19.34 7.32 -5.19
C GLN A 171 20.03 8.69 -5.04
N ILE A 172 19.68 9.45 -3.99
CA ILE A 172 20.13 10.84 -3.82
C ILE A 172 21.31 10.92 -2.85
N THR A 173 21.39 10.01 -1.87
CA THR A 173 22.40 10.07 -0.82
C THR A 173 23.15 8.74 -0.66
N GLY A 174 24.46 8.82 -0.41
CA GLY A 174 25.28 7.67 -0.03
C GLY A 174 24.93 7.23 1.40
N LEU A 175 24.37 6.04 1.52
CA LEU A 175 23.83 5.55 2.78
C LEU A 175 24.92 4.81 3.57
N SER A 176 25.28 5.34 4.74
CA SER A 176 26.19 4.69 5.69
C SER A 176 25.44 4.32 6.98
N SER A 177 25.88 3.24 7.64
CA SER A 177 25.38 2.81 8.95
C SER A 177 25.56 3.88 10.04
N GLY A 178 26.50 4.82 9.85
CA GLY A 178 26.71 5.96 10.75
C GLY A 178 25.52 6.95 10.81
N ASN A 179 24.61 6.92 9.84
CA ASN A 179 23.48 7.84 9.77
C ASN A 179 22.23 7.35 10.52
N LEU A 180 22.31 6.19 11.21
CA LEU A 180 21.16 5.59 11.90
C LEU A 180 20.49 6.56 12.91
N ILE A 181 21.31 7.25 13.71
CA ILE A 181 20.82 8.21 14.70
C ILE A 181 20.09 9.37 14.02
N THR A 182 20.68 9.92 12.95
CA THR A 182 20.08 11.02 12.18
C THR A 182 18.71 10.63 11.65
N ILE A 183 18.54 9.42 11.12
CA ILE A 183 17.25 8.94 10.60
C ILE A 183 16.22 8.81 11.71
N LEU A 184 16.59 8.25 12.87
CA LEU A 184 15.67 8.12 14.00
C LEU A 184 15.19 9.49 14.48
N ILE A 185 16.10 10.47 14.53
CA ILE A 185 15.75 11.86 14.84
C ILE A 185 14.83 12.44 13.75
N THR A 186 15.13 12.25 12.47
CA THR A 186 14.28 12.73 11.37
C THR A 186 12.89 12.12 11.40
N ILE A 187 12.76 10.81 11.69
CA ILE A 187 11.46 10.13 11.84
C ILE A 187 10.67 10.75 12.98
N LEU A 188 11.29 10.94 14.15
CA LEU A 188 10.63 11.54 15.32
C LEU A 188 10.19 12.98 15.05
N LEU A 189 11.08 13.82 14.52
CA LEU A 189 10.77 15.21 14.18
C LEU A 189 9.66 15.28 13.12
N SER A 190 9.73 14.44 12.09
CA SER A 190 8.70 14.37 11.05
C SER A 190 7.34 13.98 11.62
N ALA A 191 7.29 13.03 12.56
CA ALA A 191 6.04 12.64 13.22
C ALA A 191 5.46 13.78 14.06
N ILE A 192 6.30 14.45 14.87
CA ILE A 192 5.89 15.59 15.72
C ILE A 192 5.30 16.72 14.87
N ILE A 193 5.89 17.00 13.70
CA ILE A 193 5.44 18.08 12.80
C ILE A 193 4.23 17.65 11.97
N ALA A 194 4.22 16.43 11.44
CA ALA A 194 3.18 15.96 10.53
C ALA A 194 1.83 15.75 11.21
N ILE A 195 1.79 15.31 12.48
CA ILE A 195 0.54 15.07 13.22
C ILE A 195 -0.33 16.35 13.33
N PRO A 196 0.14 17.48 13.90
CA PRO A 196 -0.68 18.68 14.04
C PRO A 196 -1.06 19.27 12.68
N ILE A 197 -0.15 19.25 11.70
CA ILE A 197 -0.41 19.75 10.34
C ILE A 197 -1.52 18.90 9.68
N SER A 198 -1.41 17.58 9.73
CA SER A 198 -2.40 16.66 9.17
C SER A 198 -3.77 16.82 9.84
N LEU A 199 -3.83 17.00 11.17
CA LEU A 199 -5.08 17.27 11.89
C LEU A 199 -5.70 18.63 11.50
N SER A 200 -4.89 19.65 11.28
CA SER A 200 -5.37 20.98 10.85
C SER A 200 -5.93 20.92 9.42
N ILE A 201 -5.17 20.37 8.48
CA ILE A 201 -5.55 20.24 7.07
C ILE A 201 -6.79 19.35 6.91
N SER A 202 -6.83 18.19 7.60
CA SER A 202 -7.97 17.27 7.51
C SER A 202 -9.28 17.91 8.00
N LYS A 203 -9.26 18.65 9.13
CA LYS A 203 -10.43 19.40 9.61
C LYS A 203 -10.85 20.50 8.64
N PHE A 204 -9.89 21.23 8.08
CA PHE A 204 -10.17 22.28 7.09
C PHE A 204 -10.86 21.71 5.84
N ILE A 205 -10.30 20.61 5.28
CA ILE A 205 -10.86 19.94 4.11
C ILE A 205 -12.22 19.33 4.44
N ALA A 206 -12.36 18.61 5.55
CA ALA A 206 -13.62 17.96 5.95
C ALA A 206 -14.79 18.96 6.05
N LYS A 207 -14.56 20.17 6.56
CA LYS A 207 -15.59 21.24 6.61
C LYS A 207 -16.05 21.73 5.24
N ARG A 208 -15.22 21.61 4.20
CA ARG A 208 -15.47 22.20 2.88
C ARG A 208 -15.76 21.17 1.79
N ILE A 209 -15.37 19.92 1.98
CA ILE A 209 -15.42 18.90 0.93
C ILE A 209 -16.83 18.62 0.43
N HIS A 210 -17.86 18.74 1.28
CA HIS A 210 -19.26 18.57 0.90
C HIS A 210 -19.77 19.65 -0.08
N LYS A 211 -19.09 20.81 -0.16
CA LYS A 211 -19.46 21.94 -1.04
C LYS A 211 -18.92 21.78 -2.46
N ILE A 212 -18.00 20.84 -2.67
CA ILE A 212 -17.33 20.65 -3.95
C ILE A 212 -17.85 19.35 -4.57
N SER A 213 -18.20 19.38 -5.85
CA SER A 213 -18.56 18.17 -6.57
C SER A 213 -17.38 17.20 -6.57
N TYR A 214 -17.56 16.06 -5.90
CA TYR A 214 -16.53 15.02 -5.83
C TYR A 214 -16.13 14.54 -7.23
N THR A 215 -17.09 14.42 -8.14
CA THR A 215 -16.85 14.08 -9.54
C THR A 215 -15.86 15.05 -10.22
N LYS A 216 -15.98 16.35 -9.99
CA LYS A 216 -15.04 17.34 -10.57
C LYS A 216 -13.62 17.16 -10.01
N ILE A 217 -13.50 16.93 -8.71
CA ILE A 217 -12.22 16.62 -8.06
C ILE A 217 -11.63 15.34 -8.65
N SER A 218 -12.43 14.29 -8.77
CA SER A 218 -12.03 13.00 -9.34
C SER A 218 -11.54 13.14 -10.79
N ILE A 219 -12.24 13.89 -11.64
CA ILE A 219 -11.82 14.14 -13.02
C ILE A 219 -10.49 14.90 -13.05
N LEU A 220 -10.33 15.93 -12.22
CA LEU A 220 -9.09 16.69 -12.13
C LEU A 220 -7.90 15.80 -11.72
N ILE A 221 -8.09 14.95 -10.71
CA ILE A 221 -7.06 13.99 -10.27
C ILE A 221 -6.76 12.98 -11.38
N LEU A 222 -7.78 12.49 -12.09
CA LEU A 222 -7.59 11.56 -13.21
C LEU A 222 -6.72 12.18 -14.31
N ILE A 223 -7.05 13.41 -14.73
CA ILE A 223 -6.27 14.15 -15.72
C ILE A 223 -4.83 14.33 -15.23
N PHE A 224 -4.65 14.76 -13.98
CA PHE A 224 -3.32 14.94 -13.40
C PHE A 224 -2.49 13.65 -13.39
N LEU A 225 -3.09 12.51 -13.01
CA LEU A 225 -2.42 11.22 -12.99
C LEU A 225 -2.04 10.76 -14.40
N VAL A 226 -2.94 10.90 -15.38
CA VAL A 226 -2.66 10.56 -16.79
C VAL A 226 -1.54 11.45 -17.34
N SER A 227 -1.54 12.74 -17.03
CA SER A 227 -0.46 13.66 -17.44
C SER A 227 0.89 13.29 -16.82
N ILE A 228 0.94 12.97 -15.52
CA ILE A 228 2.16 12.51 -14.85
C ILE A 228 2.68 11.23 -15.51
N ILE A 229 1.80 10.26 -15.76
CA ILE A 229 2.21 8.99 -16.36
C ILE A 229 2.73 9.22 -17.79
N THR A 230 2.05 10.06 -18.57
CA THR A 230 2.50 10.40 -19.93
C THR A 230 3.87 11.10 -19.91
N TYR A 231 4.16 11.90 -18.88
CA TYR A 231 5.43 12.62 -18.75
C TYR A 231 6.58 11.71 -18.29
N PHE A 232 6.35 10.84 -17.31
CA PHE A 232 7.40 10.01 -16.70
C PHE A 232 7.57 8.64 -17.35
N THR A 233 6.63 8.22 -18.19
CA THR A 233 6.65 6.91 -18.87
C THR A 233 6.53 7.06 -20.39
N ASP A 234 6.60 5.95 -21.12
CA ASP A 234 6.45 5.92 -22.57
C ASP A 234 5.03 5.46 -22.97
N ALA A 235 4.73 5.37 -24.28
CA ALA A 235 3.42 4.93 -24.77
C ALA A 235 2.99 3.56 -24.21
N LEU A 236 3.93 2.63 -23.99
CA LEU A 236 3.68 1.35 -23.33
C LEU A 236 3.19 1.52 -21.88
N GLY A 237 3.65 2.57 -21.17
CA GLY A 237 3.19 2.90 -19.84
C GLY A 237 1.70 3.27 -19.80
N LEU A 238 1.19 3.94 -20.84
CA LEU A 238 -0.25 4.21 -20.97
C LEU A 238 -1.06 2.94 -21.24
N ILE A 239 -0.52 1.99 -22.01
CA ILE A 239 -1.16 0.69 -22.22
C ILE A 239 -1.23 -0.09 -20.89
N ILE A 240 -0.14 -0.10 -20.11
CA ILE A 240 -0.14 -0.68 -18.76
C ILE A 240 -1.14 0.04 -17.86
N LEU A 241 -1.22 1.36 -17.90
CA LEU A 241 -2.20 2.12 -17.14
C LEU A 241 -3.61 1.64 -17.44
N VAL A 242 -4.01 1.62 -18.72
CA VAL A 242 -5.36 1.21 -19.13
C VAL A 242 -5.67 -0.23 -18.72
N THR A 243 -4.77 -1.17 -19.01
CA THR A 243 -4.97 -2.59 -18.67
C THR A 243 -5.04 -2.81 -17.15
N ALA A 244 -4.20 -2.13 -16.38
CA ALA A 244 -4.24 -2.13 -14.93
C ALA A 244 -5.52 -1.49 -14.37
N THR A 245 -5.98 -0.39 -14.96
CA THR A 245 -7.26 0.25 -14.62
C THR A 245 -8.43 -0.71 -14.84
N LEU A 246 -8.48 -1.39 -15.98
CA LEU A 246 -9.52 -2.37 -16.29
C LEU A 246 -9.50 -3.51 -15.28
N LEU A 247 -8.34 -4.09 -14.98
CA LEU A 247 -8.23 -5.15 -13.98
C LEU A 247 -8.65 -4.67 -12.57
N GLY A 248 -8.29 -3.45 -12.20
CA GLY A 248 -8.71 -2.83 -10.94
C GLY A 248 -10.24 -2.63 -10.87
N LEU A 249 -10.87 -2.22 -11.96
CA LEU A 249 -12.33 -2.12 -12.07
C LEU A 249 -13.00 -3.49 -11.99
N THR A 250 -12.45 -4.51 -12.65
CA THR A 250 -12.94 -5.90 -12.56
C THR A 250 -12.93 -6.39 -11.11
N ALA A 251 -11.87 -6.11 -10.35
CA ALA A 251 -11.82 -6.49 -8.94
C ALA A 251 -12.91 -5.81 -8.09
N ILE A 252 -13.25 -4.55 -8.40
CA ILE A 252 -14.35 -3.81 -7.75
C ILE A 252 -15.70 -4.43 -8.12
N GLU A 253 -15.96 -4.69 -9.41
CA GLU A 253 -17.22 -5.29 -9.87
C GLU A 253 -17.40 -6.73 -9.37
N PHE A 254 -16.30 -7.47 -9.22
CA PHE A 254 -16.30 -8.82 -8.64
C PHE A 254 -16.48 -8.84 -7.12
N GLN A 255 -16.48 -7.67 -6.46
CA GLN A 255 -16.56 -7.50 -5.00
C GLN A 255 -15.43 -8.23 -4.25
N THR A 256 -14.32 -8.50 -4.94
CA THR A 256 -13.13 -9.11 -4.32
C THR A 256 -12.32 -8.07 -3.57
N ARG A 257 -11.64 -8.46 -2.49
CA ARG A 257 -10.72 -7.54 -1.82
C ARG A 257 -9.61 -7.08 -2.78
N ARG A 258 -9.42 -5.77 -2.88
CA ARG A 258 -8.36 -5.17 -3.72
C ARG A 258 -6.94 -5.58 -3.32
N SER A 259 -6.76 -6.13 -2.13
CA SER A 259 -5.50 -6.76 -1.71
C SER A 259 -4.98 -7.79 -2.70
N PHE A 260 -5.85 -8.50 -3.44
CA PHE A 260 -5.39 -9.49 -4.43
C PHE A 260 -4.73 -8.89 -5.66
N LEU A 261 -4.99 -7.60 -5.97
CA LEU A 261 -4.28 -6.89 -7.04
C LEU A 261 -2.78 -6.73 -6.73
N MET A 262 -2.36 -6.89 -5.46
CA MET A 262 -0.94 -6.97 -5.09
C MET A 262 -0.24 -8.23 -5.63
N GLY A 263 -0.98 -9.18 -6.23
CA GLY A 263 -0.40 -10.24 -7.06
C GLY A 263 0.57 -9.68 -8.11
N ALA A 264 0.32 -8.47 -8.61
CA ALA A 264 1.20 -7.76 -9.54
C ALA A 264 2.60 -7.43 -9.00
N ILE A 265 2.80 -7.46 -7.68
CA ILE A 265 4.11 -7.35 -7.04
C ILE A 265 4.54 -8.70 -6.49
N LEU A 266 3.62 -9.41 -5.82
CA LEU A 266 3.93 -10.66 -5.10
C LEU A 266 4.39 -11.77 -6.05
N ILE A 267 3.72 -11.99 -7.19
CA ILE A 267 4.10 -13.06 -8.12
C ILE A 267 5.48 -12.80 -8.75
N PRO A 268 5.78 -11.61 -9.33
CA PRO A 268 7.13 -11.31 -9.80
C PRO A 268 8.20 -11.48 -8.71
N THR A 269 7.88 -11.07 -7.48
CA THR A 269 8.81 -11.17 -6.35
C THR A 269 9.04 -12.62 -5.92
N ILE A 270 7.99 -13.45 -5.91
CA ILE A 270 8.09 -14.89 -5.64
C ILE A 270 9.01 -15.55 -6.67
N ILE A 271 8.82 -15.25 -7.96
CA ILE A 271 9.64 -15.80 -9.05
C ILE A 271 11.09 -15.35 -8.90
N PHE A 272 11.33 -14.06 -8.58
CA PHE A 272 12.67 -13.51 -8.39
C PHE A 272 13.46 -14.18 -7.25
N TYR A 273 12.78 -14.55 -6.16
CA TYR A 273 13.41 -15.19 -4.99
C TYR A 273 13.33 -16.72 -5.00
N LEU A 274 12.73 -17.33 -6.02
CA LEU A 274 12.65 -18.78 -6.11
C LEU A 274 14.07 -19.33 -6.30
N PRO A 275 14.54 -20.28 -5.47
CA PRO A 275 15.82 -20.92 -5.66
C PRO A 275 15.70 -21.91 -6.83
N ILE A 276 15.87 -21.41 -8.05
CA ILE A 276 16.00 -22.20 -9.28
C ILE A 276 17.49 -22.32 -9.60
#